data_AF-A0A6N6NRM7-F1
#
_entry.id   AF-A0A6N6NRM7-F1
#
_cell.length_a   1.000
_cell.length_b   1.000
_cell.length_c   1.000
_cell.angle_alpha   90.00
_cell.angle_beta   90.00
_cell.angle_gamma   90.00
#
_symmetry.space_group_name_H-M   'P 1'
#
loop_
_entity.id
_entity.type
_entity.pdbx_description
1 polymer ?
#
loop_
_entity_poly.entity_id
_entity_poly.type
_entity_poly.pdbx_seq_one_letter_code
_entity_poly.pdbx_strand_id
1 'polypeptide(L)'
;MNREMASANAGAPGEPKGASEGKKVLLFLPEAFEDLEAVAALSMCGWTGYRAHLPNVSVDCTGFHEVAHGRFGLSVPIDVPIGEVDPLSYDALVVPGGFHGFGFDEAYCPELRALVRAMHGNGAFVATMCVGVLPVAESGILKGGKATTYSLSSRHDNFGRLKELGVNPVKKPVVCWNGIASCSGPAYSEQVVELMLEHLVGPQGAMEIARFRKGLPG
;
A
#
# COMPACT_ATOMS: atom_id res chain seq x y z
N MET A 1 -24.71 -62.01 -27.27
CA MET A 1 -24.92 -60.58 -26.98
C MET A 1 -25.29 -60.52 -25.49
N ASN A 2 -24.54 -59.92 -24.55
CA ASN A 2 -23.47 -58.92 -24.62
C ASN A 2 -22.47 -59.17 -23.47
N ARG A 3 -21.17 -59.01 -23.76
CA ARG A 3 -20.13 -58.75 -22.76
C ARG A 3 -20.05 -57.23 -22.60
N GLU A 4 -20.28 -56.71 -21.40
CA GLU A 4 -19.97 -55.31 -21.08
C GLU A 4 -18.46 -55.15 -20.97
N MET A 5 -17.89 -54.32 -21.84
CA MET A 5 -16.53 -53.78 -21.70
C MET A 5 -16.60 -52.57 -20.78
N ALA A 6 -15.97 -52.66 -19.61
CA ALA A 6 -15.68 -51.50 -18.77
C ALA A 6 -14.61 -50.64 -19.47
N SER A 7 -14.99 -49.42 -19.83
CA SER A 7 -14.09 -48.37 -20.31
C SER A 7 -13.26 -47.85 -19.13
N ALA A 8 -11.94 -48.02 -19.20
CA ALA A 8 -11.00 -47.39 -18.28
C ALA A 8 -10.91 -45.90 -18.64
N ASN A 9 -11.45 -45.04 -17.78
CA ASN A 9 -11.37 -43.59 -17.91
C ASN A 9 -9.93 -43.16 -17.58
N ALA A 10 -9.20 -42.64 -18.57
CA ALA A 10 -7.90 -42.03 -18.38
C ALA A 10 -8.05 -40.80 -17.48
N GLY A 11 -7.34 -40.79 -16.35
CA GLY A 11 -7.37 -39.69 -15.39
C GLY A 11 -6.98 -38.37 -16.05
N ALA A 12 -7.83 -37.36 -15.84
CA ALA A 12 -7.57 -35.98 -16.24
C ALA A 12 -6.25 -35.48 -15.61
N PRO A 13 -5.49 -34.62 -16.31
CA PRO A 13 -4.29 -34.00 -15.75
C PRO A 13 -4.66 -33.23 -14.48
N GLY A 14 -3.93 -33.53 -13.40
CA GLY A 14 -4.18 -32.97 -12.08
C GLY A 14 -4.16 -31.45 -12.05
N GLU A 15 -5.04 -30.90 -11.21
CA GLU A 15 -5.09 -29.48 -10.89
C GLU A 15 -3.70 -28.95 -10.51
N PRO A 16 -3.34 -27.72 -10.95
CA PRO A 16 -2.07 -27.12 -10.58
C PRO A 16 -1.98 -26.99 -9.05
N LYS A 17 -0.90 -27.51 -8.48
CA LYS A 17 -0.55 -27.34 -7.07
C LYS A 17 -0.37 -25.85 -6.75
N GLY A 18 -1.35 -25.30 -6.04
CA GLY A 18 -1.25 -24.18 -5.09
C GLY A 18 -0.70 -22.87 -5.62
N ALA A 19 -1.57 -21.99 -6.12
CA ALA A 19 -1.29 -20.56 -6.03
C ALA A 19 -1.11 -20.20 -4.55
N SER A 20 -0.04 -19.50 -4.20
CA SER A 20 0.09 -18.89 -2.87
C SER A 20 -1.14 -18.01 -2.60
N GLU A 21 -1.67 -18.07 -1.38
CA GLU A 21 -2.80 -17.24 -0.95
C GLU A 21 -2.56 -15.76 -1.32
N GLY A 22 -3.61 -15.11 -1.87
CA GLY A 22 -3.52 -13.73 -2.34
C GLY A 22 -3.16 -12.76 -1.21
N LYS A 23 -2.51 -11.66 -1.57
CA LYS A 23 -2.13 -10.57 -0.66
C LYS A 23 -3.11 -9.43 -0.75
N LYS A 24 -3.42 -8.81 0.38
CA LYS A 24 -4.36 -7.68 0.47
C LYS A 24 -3.67 -6.41 0.95
N VAL A 25 -3.85 -5.33 0.20
CA VAL A 25 -3.38 -3.99 0.52
C VAL A 25 -4.59 -3.13 0.84
N LEU A 26 -4.51 -2.36 1.92
CA LEU A 26 -5.48 -1.33 2.24
C LEU A 26 -4.91 0.02 1.80
N LEU A 27 -5.65 0.77 0.98
CA LEU A 27 -5.30 2.12 0.55
C LEU A 27 -6.19 3.12 1.28
N PHE A 28 -5.63 3.88 2.21
CA PHE A 28 -6.36 4.94 2.91
C PHE A 28 -6.42 6.21 2.05
N LEU A 29 -7.62 6.68 1.75
CA LEU A 29 -7.90 7.85 0.91
C LEU A 29 -8.72 8.88 1.70
N PRO A 30 -8.05 9.87 2.33
CA PRO A 30 -8.71 11.06 2.87
C PRO A 30 -9.06 12.01 1.72
N GLU A 31 -9.96 12.98 1.95
CA GLU A 31 -10.20 14.03 0.96
C GLU A 31 -8.91 14.80 0.58
N ALA A 32 -8.81 15.22 -0.68
CA ALA A 32 -7.65 15.89 -1.26
C ALA A 32 -6.32 15.12 -1.09
N PHE A 33 -6.36 13.79 -1.19
CA PHE A 33 -5.16 12.97 -1.35
C PHE A 33 -4.41 13.31 -2.65
N GLU A 34 -3.12 12.97 -2.72
CA GLU A 34 -2.30 13.15 -3.93
C GLU A 34 -2.56 12.03 -4.94
N ASP A 35 -3.05 12.39 -6.13
CA ASP A 35 -3.61 11.47 -7.11
C ASP A 35 -2.59 10.45 -7.65
N LEU A 36 -1.35 10.88 -7.92
CA LEU A 36 -0.31 10.00 -8.45
C LEU A 36 0.14 8.98 -7.39
N GLU A 37 0.23 9.40 -6.13
CA GLU A 37 0.59 8.53 -5.01
C GLU A 37 -0.42 7.40 -4.81
N ALA A 38 -1.73 7.69 -4.90
CA ALA A 38 -2.78 6.67 -4.87
C ALA A 38 -2.75 5.76 -6.10
N VAL A 39 -2.62 6.34 -7.31
CA VAL A 39 -2.59 5.58 -8.57
C VAL A 39 -1.38 4.66 -8.66
N ALA A 40 -0.22 5.06 -8.11
CA ALA A 40 0.96 4.21 -8.06
C ALA A 40 0.66 2.88 -7.34
N ALA A 41 0.00 2.93 -6.19
CA ALA A 41 -0.39 1.72 -5.44
C ALA A 41 -1.38 0.86 -6.24
N LEU A 42 -2.46 1.45 -6.75
CA LEU A 42 -3.49 0.76 -7.53
C LEU A 42 -2.89 0.08 -8.78
N SER A 43 -2.12 0.83 -9.57
CA SER A 43 -1.54 0.34 -10.81
C SER A 43 -0.57 -0.81 -10.54
N MET A 44 0.40 -0.60 -9.65
CA MET A 44 1.47 -1.56 -9.40
C MET A 44 0.97 -2.87 -8.81
N CYS A 45 0.03 -2.82 -7.87
CA CYS A 45 -0.60 -4.02 -7.35
C CYS A 45 -1.41 -4.73 -8.44
N GLY A 46 -2.15 -3.99 -9.28
CA GLY A 46 -2.90 -4.56 -10.39
C GLY A 46 -2.05 -5.36 -11.39
N TRP A 47 -0.80 -4.97 -11.63
CA TRP A 47 0.12 -5.73 -12.51
C TRP A 47 0.45 -7.14 -12.01
N THR A 48 0.27 -7.41 -10.70
CA THR A 48 0.51 -8.75 -10.13
C THR A 48 -0.50 -9.78 -10.62
N GLY A 49 -1.73 -9.37 -10.92
CA GLY A 49 -2.77 -10.24 -11.49
C GLY A 49 -2.44 -10.81 -12.88
N TYR A 50 -1.43 -10.25 -13.56
CA TYR A 50 -0.95 -10.75 -14.85
C TYR A 50 0.20 -11.76 -14.74
N ARG A 51 0.60 -12.14 -13.52
CA ARG A 51 1.67 -13.12 -13.25
C ARG A 51 1.13 -14.24 -12.37
N ALA A 52 0.52 -15.24 -12.99
CA ALA A 52 -0.20 -16.33 -12.29
C ALA A 52 0.66 -17.19 -11.35
N HIS A 53 1.99 -17.18 -11.49
CA HIS A 53 2.91 -17.88 -10.59
C HIS A 53 3.38 -17.04 -9.39
N LEU A 54 2.96 -15.78 -9.30
CA LEU A 54 3.18 -14.90 -8.14
C LEU A 54 1.87 -14.74 -7.35
N PRO A 55 1.94 -14.43 -6.04
CA PRO A 55 0.75 -14.02 -5.30
C PRO A 55 0.13 -12.78 -5.97
N ASN A 56 -1.17 -12.84 -6.23
CA ASN A 56 -1.93 -11.66 -6.63
C ASN A 56 -2.04 -10.70 -5.44
N VAL A 57 -1.90 -9.40 -5.68
CA VAL A 57 -2.00 -8.33 -4.69
C VAL A 57 -3.23 -7.49 -5.02
N SER A 58 -4.31 -7.66 -4.27
CA SER A 58 -5.52 -6.83 -4.40
C SER A 58 -5.44 -5.58 -3.51
N VAL A 59 -6.11 -4.51 -3.91
CA VAL A 59 -6.19 -3.26 -3.15
C VAL A 59 -7.65 -2.99 -2.83
N ASP A 60 -7.97 -2.80 -1.55
CA ASP A 60 -9.25 -2.25 -1.11
C ASP A 60 -9.02 -0.78 -0.70
N CYS A 61 -9.90 0.12 -1.12
CA CYS A 61 -9.85 1.53 -0.75
C CYS A 61 -10.68 1.77 0.52
N THR A 62 -10.14 2.57 1.44
CA THR A 62 -10.82 2.95 2.68
C THR A 62 -10.76 4.45 2.92
N GLY A 63 -11.82 5.00 3.50
CA GLY A 63 -11.96 6.44 3.73
C GLY A 63 -13.20 6.76 4.55
N PHE A 64 -13.54 8.05 4.61
CA PHE A 64 -14.70 8.55 5.36
C PHE A 64 -15.98 8.67 4.54
N HIS A 65 -15.86 8.76 3.23
CA HIS A 65 -16.96 9.03 2.30
C HIS A 65 -17.18 7.83 1.39
N GLU A 66 -18.34 7.75 0.72
CA GLU A 66 -18.57 6.71 -0.30
C GLU A 66 -17.62 6.85 -1.50
N VAL A 67 -17.19 8.07 -1.78
CA VAL A 67 -16.21 8.40 -2.83
C VAL A 67 -15.22 9.41 -2.25
N ALA A 68 -13.94 9.10 -2.31
CA ALA A 68 -12.86 10.01 -1.94
C ALA A 68 -12.35 10.76 -3.18
N HIS A 69 -12.06 12.06 -3.03
CA HIS A 69 -11.60 12.91 -4.13
C HIS A 69 -10.12 13.27 -3.98
N GLY A 70 -9.34 12.98 -5.01
CA GLY A 70 -7.97 13.41 -5.16
C GLY A 70 -7.89 14.90 -5.50
N ARG A 71 -6.75 15.51 -5.22
CA ARG A 71 -6.56 16.95 -5.41
C ARG A 71 -6.67 17.37 -6.89
N PHE A 72 -6.31 16.52 -7.82
CA PHE A 72 -6.19 16.81 -9.25
C PHE A 72 -7.31 16.20 -10.10
N GLY A 73 -8.38 15.73 -9.46
CA GLY A 73 -9.63 15.34 -10.11
C GLY A 73 -9.89 13.84 -10.19
N LEU A 74 -9.06 13.00 -9.55
CA LEU A 74 -9.39 11.59 -9.37
C LEU A 74 -10.56 11.44 -8.38
N SER A 75 -11.52 10.57 -8.70
CA SER A 75 -12.58 10.14 -7.78
C SER A 75 -12.49 8.64 -7.61
N VAL A 76 -12.38 8.18 -6.36
CA VAL A 76 -12.19 6.75 -6.05
C VAL A 76 -13.32 6.29 -5.12
N PRO A 77 -14.14 5.31 -5.52
CA PRO A 77 -15.10 4.67 -4.62
C PRO A 77 -14.39 4.02 -3.43
N ILE A 78 -14.99 4.11 -2.26
CA ILE A 78 -14.50 3.46 -1.05
C ILE A 78 -15.14 2.07 -0.94
N ASP A 79 -14.31 1.04 -0.86
CA ASP A 79 -14.74 -0.37 -0.75
C ASP A 79 -15.18 -0.71 0.68
N VAL A 80 -14.49 -0.16 1.68
CA VAL A 80 -14.77 -0.38 3.10
C VAL A 80 -14.57 0.93 3.90
N PRO A 81 -15.57 1.43 4.64
CA PRO A 81 -15.39 2.60 5.50
C PRO A 81 -14.31 2.35 6.55
N ILE A 82 -13.52 3.38 6.89
CA ILE A 82 -12.37 3.21 7.82
C ILE A 82 -12.76 2.62 9.18
N GLY A 83 -13.96 2.95 9.68
CA GLY A 83 -14.49 2.44 10.95
C GLY A 83 -14.89 0.96 10.92
N GLU A 84 -14.97 0.34 9.74
CA GLU A 84 -15.40 -1.04 9.54
C GLU A 84 -14.26 -1.95 9.08
N VAL A 85 -13.06 -1.39 8.86
CA VAL A 85 -11.88 -2.14 8.46
C VAL A 85 -11.46 -3.12 9.56
N ASP A 86 -11.37 -4.40 9.20
CA ASP A 86 -10.65 -5.39 10.02
C ASP A 86 -9.13 -5.31 9.73
N PRO A 87 -8.29 -4.84 10.68
CA PRO A 87 -6.86 -4.71 10.47
C PRO A 87 -6.15 -6.05 10.22
N LEU A 88 -6.72 -7.19 10.61
CA LEU A 88 -6.11 -8.51 10.43
C LEU A 88 -6.29 -9.05 9.00
N SER A 89 -7.16 -8.43 8.21
CA SER A 89 -7.47 -8.84 6.85
C SER A 89 -6.50 -8.29 5.79
N TYR A 90 -5.48 -7.53 6.17
CA TYR A 90 -4.59 -6.81 5.25
C TYR A 90 -3.11 -7.02 5.58
N ASP A 91 -2.32 -7.31 4.55
CA ASP A 91 -0.87 -7.51 4.65
C ASP A 91 -0.07 -6.20 4.53
N ALA A 92 -0.69 -5.13 4.03
CA ALA A 92 -0.07 -3.82 3.95
C ALA A 92 -1.08 -2.66 3.98
N LEU A 93 -0.61 -1.49 4.40
CA LEU A 93 -1.33 -0.22 4.39
C LEU A 93 -0.57 0.80 3.53
N VAL A 94 -1.26 1.49 2.65
CA VAL A 94 -0.76 2.63 1.89
C VAL A 94 -1.44 3.91 2.37
N VAL A 95 -0.64 4.92 2.71
CA VAL A 95 -1.09 6.26 3.11
C VAL A 95 -0.42 7.31 2.21
N PRO A 96 -1.12 7.76 1.15
CA PRO A 96 -0.70 8.89 0.35
C PRO A 96 -0.57 10.17 1.18
N GLY A 97 0.17 11.14 0.66
CA GLY A 97 0.08 12.52 1.08
C GLY A 97 -1.18 13.19 0.54
N GLY A 98 -1.25 14.50 0.74
CA GLY A 98 -2.34 15.33 0.27
C GLY A 98 -2.17 16.77 0.71
N PHE A 99 -3.24 17.54 0.60
CA PHE A 99 -3.18 19.00 0.63
C PHE A 99 -4.00 19.57 1.80
N HIS A 100 -3.30 19.99 2.86
CA HIS A 100 -3.93 20.67 4.02
C HIS A 100 -4.79 21.87 3.60
N GLY A 101 -5.94 22.03 4.25
CA GLY A 101 -6.91 23.07 3.91
C GLY A 101 -7.79 22.78 2.69
N PHE A 102 -7.61 21.63 2.03
CA PHE A 102 -8.49 21.12 0.97
C PHE A 102 -9.23 19.83 1.35
N GLY A 103 -9.07 19.35 2.59
CA GLY A 103 -9.72 18.12 3.08
C GLY A 103 -8.75 17.12 3.73
N PHE A 104 -7.46 17.20 3.40
CA PHE A 104 -6.46 16.22 3.86
C PHE A 104 -6.28 16.15 5.38
N ASP A 105 -6.78 17.14 6.11
CA ASP A 105 -6.81 17.16 7.57
C ASP A 105 -7.57 15.96 8.17
N GLU A 106 -8.46 15.32 7.40
CA GLU A 106 -9.10 14.03 7.74
C GLU A 106 -8.08 12.91 8.07
N ALA A 107 -6.88 12.96 7.50
CA ALA A 107 -5.84 11.97 7.77
C ALA A 107 -5.36 11.97 9.23
N TYR A 108 -5.58 13.07 9.98
CA TYR A 108 -5.17 13.21 11.38
C TYR A 108 -6.25 12.70 12.36
N CYS A 109 -6.97 11.66 11.97
CA CYS A 109 -8.05 11.04 12.74
C CYS A 109 -7.54 9.94 13.70
N PRO A 110 -8.25 9.66 14.81
CA PRO A 110 -7.90 8.57 15.72
C PRO A 110 -8.05 7.17 15.07
N GLU A 111 -8.98 7.01 14.14
CA GLU A 111 -9.26 5.75 13.43
C GLU A 111 -8.02 5.30 12.63
N LEU A 112 -7.42 6.18 11.82
CA LEU A 112 -6.18 5.86 11.10
C LEU A 112 -5.05 5.52 12.06
N ARG A 113 -4.88 6.27 13.16
CA ARG A 113 -3.83 5.98 14.15
C ARG A 113 -4.02 4.60 14.79
N ALA A 114 -5.26 4.21 15.08
CA ALA A 114 -5.58 2.89 15.63
C ALA A 114 -5.32 1.78 14.61
N LEU A 115 -5.77 1.98 13.37
CA LEU A 115 -5.59 1.06 12.27
C LEU A 115 -4.10 0.81 11.97
N VAL A 116 -3.31 1.87 11.84
CA VAL A 116 -1.86 1.82 11.63
C VAL A 116 -1.16 1.00 12.72
N ARG A 117 -1.49 1.22 14.01
CA ARG A 117 -0.91 0.45 15.12
C ARG A 117 -1.28 -1.03 15.03
N ALA A 118 -2.55 -1.33 14.75
CA ALA A 118 -3.04 -2.71 14.69
C ALA A 118 -2.40 -3.45 13.51
N MET A 119 -2.39 -2.87 12.31
CA MET A 119 -1.81 -3.49 11.12
C MET A 119 -0.29 -3.70 11.29
N HIS A 120 0.46 -2.65 11.66
CA HIS A 120 1.91 -2.75 11.83
C HIS A 120 2.29 -3.72 12.96
N GLY A 121 1.54 -3.72 14.07
CA GLY A 121 1.72 -4.65 15.18
C GLY A 121 1.52 -6.13 14.80
N ASN A 122 0.76 -6.39 13.73
CA ASN A 122 0.57 -7.72 13.16
C ASN A 122 1.52 -8.03 11.99
N GLY A 123 2.53 -7.18 11.76
CA GLY A 123 3.56 -7.39 10.75
C GLY A 123 3.23 -6.83 9.36
N ALA A 124 2.11 -6.11 9.21
CA ALA A 124 1.79 -5.49 7.93
C ALA A 124 2.81 -4.41 7.55
N PHE A 125 3.11 -4.33 6.25
CA PHE A 125 3.98 -3.28 5.72
C PHE A 125 3.23 -1.94 5.66
N VAL A 126 3.87 -0.83 6.04
CA VAL A 126 3.25 0.51 5.98
C VAL A 126 4.00 1.35 4.96
N ALA A 127 3.36 1.65 3.83
CA ALA A 127 3.85 2.51 2.78
C ALA A 127 3.25 3.92 2.93
N THR A 128 4.11 4.93 3.05
CA THR A 128 3.69 6.33 3.19
C THR A 128 4.38 7.22 2.17
N MET A 129 3.67 8.25 1.71
CA MET A 129 4.18 9.17 0.70
C MET A 129 4.03 10.62 1.16
N CYS A 130 4.97 11.48 0.76
CA CYS A 130 4.90 12.92 0.98
C CYS A 130 4.62 13.29 2.46
N VAL A 131 3.46 13.87 2.75
CA VAL A 131 3.02 14.25 4.11
C VAL A 131 2.19 13.17 4.82
N GLY A 132 1.82 12.09 4.13
CA GLY A 132 1.05 10.97 4.69
C GLY A 132 1.77 10.22 5.82
N VAL A 133 3.10 10.33 5.89
CA VAL A 133 3.90 9.80 7.00
C VAL A 133 3.63 10.51 8.33
N LEU A 134 3.15 11.77 8.32
CA LEU A 134 2.93 12.57 9.52
C LEU A 134 1.81 12.01 10.41
N PRO A 135 0.58 11.76 9.92
CA PRO A 135 -0.46 11.13 10.73
C PRO A 135 -0.09 9.70 11.14
N VAL A 136 0.67 8.97 10.31
CA VAL A 136 1.23 7.66 10.67
C VAL A 136 2.22 7.77 11.84
N ALA A 137 3.08 8.78 11.85
CA ALA A 137 4.01 9.02 12.96
C ALA A 137 3.28 9.35 14.27
N GLU A 138 2.12 10.02 14.23
CA GLU A 138 1.29 10.30 15.41
C GLU A 138 0.73 9.04 16.08
N SER A 139 0.66 7.92 15.35
CA SER A 139 0.27 6.63 15.93
C SER A 139 1.31 6.08 16.93
N GLY A 140 2.56 6.57 16.86
CA GLY A 140 3.69 6.18 17.69
C GLY A 140 4.62 5.12 17.10
N ILE A 141 4.24 4.47 15.98
CA ILE A 141 5.02 3.34 15.43
C ILE A 141 6.42 3.72 14.90
N LEU A 142 6.65 5.01 14.64
CA LEU A 142 7.94 5.55 14.16
C LEU A 142 8.83 6.12 15.27
N LYS A 143 8.41 6.09 16.55
CA LYS A 143 9.15 6.71 17.65
C LYS A 143 10.54 6.06 17.82
N GLY A 144 11.59 6.89 17.82
CA GLY A 144 12.99 6.44 17.84
C GLY A 144 13.51 5.93 16.48
N GLY A 145 12.64 5.85 15.47
CA GLY A 145 12.94 5.36 14.14
C GLY A 145 13.40 6.45 13.17
N LYS A 146 13.39 6.11 11.87
CA LYS A 146 13.80 7.00 10.78
C LYS A 146 12.68 7.13 9.77
N ALA A 147 12.45 8.33 9.25
CA ALA A 147 11.52 8.58 8.16
C ALA A 147 11.98 9.78 7.31
N THR A 148 11.42 9.93 6.12
CA THR A 148 11.50 11.15 5.32
C THR A 148 10.09 11.65 5.04
N THR A 149 9.94 12.89 4.60
CA THR A 149 8.65 13.51 4.25
C THR A 149 8.89 14.60 3.21
N TYR A 150 7.82 15.13 2.62
CA TYR A 150 7.93 16.28 1.73
C TYR A 150 8.49 17.50 2.47
N SER A 151 9.60 18.04 1.96
CA SER A 151 10.35 19.10 2.65
C SER A 151 10.03 20.52 2.17
N LEU A 152 9.37 20.68 1.01
CA LEU A 152 9.19 21.98 0.36
C LEU A 152 7.80 22.57 0.65
N SER A 153 7.48 22.80 1.92
CA SER A 153 6.28 23.56 2.30
C SER A 153 6.67 24.96 2.76
N SER A 154 5.96 25.98 2.27
CA SER A 154 6.12 27.36 2.75
C SER A 154 5.35 27.65 4.03
N ARG A 155 4.49 26.72 4.47
CA ARG A 155 3.58 26.90 5.62
C ARG A 155 3.91 26.00 6.82
N HIS A 156 4.55 24.86 6.58
CA HIS A 156 4.74 23.82 7.60
C HIS A 156 6.18 23.30 7.63
N ASP A 157 6.74 23.13 8.83
CA ASP A 157 8.01 22.41 9.03
C ASP A 157 7.75 20.92 9.26
N ASN A 158 7.59 20.17 8.17
CA ASN A 158 7.29 18.74 8.23
C ASN A 158 8.43 17.92 8.88
N PHE A 159 9.68 18.34 8.68
CA PHE A 159 10.84 17.68 9.33
C PHE A 159 10.88 17.98 10.83
N GLY A 160 10.57 19.22 11.23
CA GLY A 160 10.37 19.59 12.63
C GLY A 160 9.27 18.76 13.27
N ARG A 161 8.13 18.61 12.60
CA ARG A 161 7.00 17.79 13.09
C ARG A 161 7.41 16.34 13.35
N LEU A 162 8.18 15.72 12.45
CA LEU A 162 8.73 14.38 12.69
C LEU A 162 9.60 14.32 13.96
N LYS A 163 10.45 15.33 14.18
CA LYS A 163 11.29 15.39 15.41
C LYS A 163 10.47 15.52 16.68
N GLU A 164 9.42 16.36 16.66
CA GLU A 164 8.50 16.52 17.80
C GLU A 164 7.84 15.19 18.18
N LEU A 165 7.53 14.36 17.18
CA LEU A 165 6.97 13.01 17.36
C LEU A 165 8.02 11.96 17.76
N GLY A 166 9.27 12.38 17.99
CA GLY A 166 10.37 11.50 18.38
C GLY A 166 10.94 10.68 17.23
N VAL A 167 10.69 11.05 15.98
CA VAL A 167 11.24 10.41 14.78
C VAL A 167 12.53 11.13 14.37
N ASN A 168 13.53 10.40 13.87
CA ASN A 168 14.72 10.99 13.28
C ASN A 168 14.50 11.23 11.77
N PRO A 169 14.25 12.48 11.32
CA PRO A 169 13.99 12.73 9.91
C PRO A 169 15.29 12.68 9.10
N VAL A 170 15.24 11.97 7.97
CA VAL A 170 16.38 11.72 7.10
C VAL A 170 16.15 12.39 5.75
N LYS A 171 17.07 13.25 5.31
CA LYS A 171 17.01 13.91 4.00
C LYS A 171 17.44 12.97 2.87
N LYS A 172 16.61 11.97 2.58
CA LYS A 172 16.74 11.05 1.45
C LYS A 172 15.42 10.94 0.70
N PRO A 173 15.45 10.61 -0.61
CA PRO A 173 14.25 10.38 -1.40
C PRO A 173 13.28 9.37 -0.81
N VAL A 174 13.81 8.22 -0.38
CA VAL A 174 13.05 7.11 0.22
C VAL A 174 13.81 6.64 1.46
N VAL A 175 13.06 6.33 2.51
CA VAL A 175 13.56 5.77 3.77
C VAL A 175 12.65 4.63 4.18
N CYS A 176 13.23 3.45 4.38
CA CYS A 176 12.53 2.30 4.96
C CYS A 176 13.13 1.99 6.34
N TRP A 177 12.27 1.83 7.34
CA TRP A 177 12.67 1.48 8.70
C TRP A 177 11.58 0.62 9.34
N ASN A 178 11.95 -0.58 9.80
CA ASN A 178 11.07 -1.49 10.53
C ASN A 178 9.72 -1.79 9.83
N GLY A 179 9.76 -2.10 8.53
CA GLY A 179 8.54 -2.37 7.74
C GLY A 179 7.71 -1.13 7.40
N ILE A 180 8.27 0.07 7.61
CA ILE A 180 7.62 1.34 7.28
C ILE A 180 8.47 2.07 6.24
N ALA A 181 7.92 2.27 5.04
CA ALA A 181 8.54 3.06 3.98
C ALA A 181 7.92 4.46 3.91
N SER A 182 8.76 5.46 3.67
CA SER A 182 8.38 6.86 3.49
C SER A 182 9.17 7.47 2.34
N CYS A 183 8.56 8.40 1.59
CA CYS A 183 9.27 9.17 0.57
C CYS A 183 9.04 10.67 0.66
N SER A 184 9.97 11.44 0.08
CA SER A 184 9.99 12.90 0.17
C SER A 184 9.12 13.60 -0.88
N GLY A 185 8.25 12.88 -1.60
CA GLY A 185 7.32 13.45 -2.58
C GLY A 185 6.84 12.45 -3.64
N PRO A 186 5.88 12.87 -4.50
CA PRO A 186 5.13 11.97 -5.39
C PRO A 186 5.98 11.33 -6.49
N ALA A 187 7.13 11.91 -6.85
CA ALA A 187 8.04 11.33 -7.85
C ALA A 187 8.68 10.00 -7.41
N TYR A 188 8.58 9.65 -6.12
CA TYR A 188 9.17 8.44 -5.55
C TYR A 188 8.11 7.40 -5.13
N SER A 189 6.84 7.62 -5.44
CA SER A 189 5.73 6.73 -5.06
C SER A 189 5.96 5.30 -5.52
N GLU A 190 6.40 5.12 -6.76
CA GLU A 190 6.68 3.77 -7.28
C GLU A 190 7.76 3.06 -6.48
N GLN A 191 8.82 3.75 -6.04
CA GLN A 191 9.88 3.11 -5.24
C GLN A 191 9.38 2.66 -3.87
N VAL A 192 8.45 3.41 -3.25
CA VAL A 192 7.82 3.00 -1.99
C VAL A 192 6.93 1.77 -2.20
N VAL A 193 6.16 1.75 -3.28
CA VAL A 193 5.29 0.62 -3.62
C VAL A 193 6.11 -0.60 -4.06
N GLU A 194 7.26 -0.41 -4.71
CA GLU A 194 8.21 -1.50 -5.04
C GLU A 194 8.73 -2.18 -3.76
N LEU A 195 9.10 -1.41 -2.72
CA LEU A 195 9.51 -1.95 -1.42
C LEU A 195 8.38 -2.72 -0.73
N MET A 196 7.15 -2.22 -0.83
CA MET A 196 5.97 -2.92 -0.31
C MET A 196 5.75 -4.23 -1.07
N LEU A 197 5.80 -4.23 -2.40
CA LEU A 197 5.66 -5.45 -3.20
C LEU A 197 6.79 -6.45 -2.91
N GLU A 198 8.03 -5.99 -2.73
CA GLU A 198 9.14 -6.85 -2.32
C GLU A 198 8.85 -7.56 -0.99
N HIS A 199 8.20 -6.89 -0.04
CA HIS A 199 7.74 -7.49 1.20
C HIS A 199 6.62 -8.53 0.99
N LEU A 200 5.66 -8.24 0.10
CA LEU A 200 4.46 -9.06 -0.09
C LEU A 200 4.67 -10.29 -0.98
N VAL A 201 5.43 -10.15 -2.07
CA VAL A 201 5.63 -11.19 -3.09
C VAL A 201 7.08 -11.64 -3.22
N GLY A 202 7.97 -11.11 -2.36
CA GLY A 202 9.40 -11.41 -2.35
C GLY A 202 10.20 -10.59 -3.38
N PRO A 203 11.54 -10.49 -3.21
CA PRO A 203 12.39 -9.66 -4.08
C PRO A 203 12.37 -10.09 -5.55
N GLN A 204 12.33 -11.40 -5.80
CA GLN A 204 12.28 -11.94 -7.16
C GLN A 204 10.95 -11.60 -7.85
N GLY A 205 9.83 -11.79 -7.14
CA GLY A 205 8.50 -11.45 -7.66
C GLY A 205 8.36 -9.95 -7.94
N ALA A 206 8.81 -9.09 -7.01
CA ALA A 206 8.77 -7.65 -7.19
C ALA A 206 9.63 -7.18 -8.38
N MET A 207 10.85 -7.73 -8.53
CA MET A 207 11.71 -7.45 -9.68
C MET A 207 11.06 -7.86 -11.00
N GLU A 208 10.42 -9.04 -11.03
CA GLU A 208 9.72 -9.54 -12.21
C GLU A 208 8.55 -8.63 -12.62
N ILE A 209 7.75 -8.18 -11.65
CA ILE A 209 6.66 -7.21 -11.87
C ILE A 209 7.22 -5.88 -12.39
N ALA A 210 8.30 -5.37 -11.80
CA ALA A 210 8.92 -4.13 -12.24
C ALA A 210 9.45 -4.22 -13.68
N ARG A 211 10.03 -5.36 -14.08
CA ARG A 211 10.45 -5.61 -15.47
C ARG A 211 9.26 -5.69 -16.41
N PHE A 212 8.22 -6.42 -16.01
CA PHE A 212 7.02 -6.60 -16.83
C PHE A 212 6.30 -5.27 -17.10
N ARG A 213 6.15 -4.42 -16.07
CA ARG A 213 5.62 -3.05 -16.19
C ARG A 213 6.41 -2.17 -17.17
N LYS A 214 7.71 -2.42 -17.33
CA LYS A 214 8.61 -1.73 -18.26
C LYS A 214 8.60 -2.34 -19.68
N GLY A 215 7.78 -3.37 -19.92
CA GLY A 215 7.78 -4.10 -21.19
C GLY A 215 9.05 -4.92 -21.43
N LEU A 216 9.79 -5.24 -20.37
CA LEU A 216 11.03 -6.02 -20.45
C LEU A 216 10.74 -7.51 -20.27
N PRO A 217 11.51 -8.40 -20.92
CA PRO A 217 11.36 -9.84 -20.73
C PRO A 217 11.69 -10.26 -19.29
N GLY A 218 11.05 -11.33 -18.83
CA GLY A 218 11.24 -11.95 -17.51
C GLY A 218 12.68 -12.36 -17.25
#